data_AF-A0A7S2J7J0-F1
#
_entry.id   AF-A0A7S2J7J0-F1
#
_cell.length_a   1.000
_cell.length_b   1.000
_cell.length_c   1.000
_cell.angle_alpha   90.00
_cell.angle_beta   90.00
_cell.angle_gamma   90.00
#
_symmetry.space_group_name_H-M   'P 1'
#
loop_
_entity.id
_entity.type
_entity.pdbx_description
1 polymer ?
#
loop_
_entity_poly.entity_id
_entity_poly.type
_entity_poly.pdbx_seq_one_letter_code
_entity_poly.pdbx_strand_id
1 'polypeptide(L)'
;HVAQELPGFADQPLHVTPVEAVTPVLVGQAGLPAVARLLVATRHMGAQTGPSMSLHVHVNAGWGEWARQHRGHKLTTTQIRNVWAAYARFQLVVNGMLQDSRINNRWARPLVFRAINNFEASRSINGSMRVQPVLDRHSEDTPSLTRGMLQSLNRCAKHDSNLRYHLFKNHQLNLVSLYKHDTLEFRAFPSTTDPERALQWVTFVLRFVRVFKDRDCFPDVCGSWKALDS
;
A
#
# COMPACT_ATOMS: atom_id res chain seq x y z
N HIS A 1 41.56 17.95 -39.43
CA HIS A 1 41.84 17.59 -38.03
C HIS A 1 40.97 16.41 -37.65
N VAL A 2 41.61 15.26 -37.48
CA VAL A 2 41.00 13.98 -37.09
C VAL A 2 40.72 14.04 -35.59
N ALA A 3 39.47 13.79 -35.19
CA ALA A 3 39.13 13.60 -33.79
C ALA A 3 39.76 12.28 -33.32
N GLN A 4 40.74 12.37 -32.43
CA GLN A 4 41.26 11.22 -31.70
C GLN A 4 40.19 10.77 -30.71
N GLU A 5 39.66 9.57 -30.93
CA GLU A 5 38.91 8.82 -29.92
C GLU A 5 39.86 8.49 -28.75
N LEU A 6 39.52 8.96 -27.55
CA LEU A 6 40.20 8.55 -26.33
C LEU A 6 39.81 7.09 -26.01
N PRO A 7 40.77 6.17 -25.86
CA PRO A 7 40.49 4.80 -25.49
C PRO A 7 40.31 4.69 -23.96
N GLY A 8 39.31 3.92 -23.51
CA GLY A 8 39.39 3.27 -22.19
C GLY A 8 38.31 3.52 -21.15
N PHE A 9 37.04 3.70 -21.53
CA PHE A 9 35.90 3.52 -20.59
C PHE A 9 34.86 2.56 -21.17
N ALA A 10 35.29 1.34 -21.49
CA ALA A 10 34.37 0.22 -21.72
C ALA A 10 34.16 -0.54 -20.39
N ASP A 11 32.88 -0.69 -20.03
CA ASP A 11 32.33 -1.74 -19.16
C ASP A 11 32.80 -1.87 -17.70
N GLN A 12 32.71 -0.79 -16.93
CA GLN A 12 32.39 -0.94 -15.50
C GLN A 12 30.86 -0.91 -15.37
N PRO A 13 30.19 -1.95 -14.80
CA PRO A 13 28.76 -1.86 -14.55
C PRO A 13 28.50 -0.65 -13.67
N LEU A 14 27.71 0.31 -14.17
CA LEU A 14 27.25 1.47 -13.42
C LEU A 14 26.78 1.00 -12.05
N HIS A 15 27.49 1.39 -10.99
CA HIS A 15 27.15 1.02 -9.63
C HIS A 15 25.82 1.68 -9.26
N VAL A 16 24.71 0.93 -9.37
CA VAL A 16 23.37 1.42 -9.04
C VAL A 16 23.19 1.35 -7.53
N THR A 17 23.22 2.50 -6.87
CA THR A 17 22.93 2.60 -5.43
C THR A 17 21.44 2.83 -5.23
N PRO A 18 20.70 1.92 -4.55
CA PRO A 18 19.30 2.16 -4.21
C PRO A 18 19.21 3.30 -3.18
N VAL A 19 18.28 4.23 -3.42
CA VAL A 19 18.03 5.38 -2.52
C VAL A 19 16.55 5.40 -2.16
N GLU A 20 16.26 5.65 -0.88
CA GLU A 20 14.93 5.99 -0.40
C GLU A 20 14.80 7.51 -0.32
N ALA A 21 13.94 8.10 -1.13
CA ALA A 21 13.61 9.52 -1.06
C ALA A 21 12.34 9.70 -0.23
N VAL A 22 12.44 10.47 0.86
CA VAL A 22 11.30 10.80 1.73
C VAL A 22 11.01 12.29 1.67
N THR A 23 9.74 12.65 1.55
CA THR A 23 9.32 14.05 1.67
C THR A 23 9.21 14.43 3.15
N PRO A 24 9.46 15.69 3.53
CA PRO A 24 8.89 16.24 4.75
C PRO A 24 7.37 16.01 4.74
N VAL A 25 6.76 15.93 5.92
CA VAL A 25 5.35 15.59 5.96
C VAL A 25 4.50 16.70 5.34
N LEU A 26 3.76 16.36 4.31
CA LEU A 26 3.02 17.31 3.47
C LEU A 26 1.65 17.66 4.07
N VAL A 27 1.20 18.90 3.88
CA VAL A 27 -0.09 19.40 4.39
C VAL A 27 -0.84 20.14 3.29
N GLY A 28 -2.13 19.84 3.16
CA GLY A 28 -3.03 20.56 2.25
C GLY A 28 -2.62 20.45 0.78
N GLN A 29 -3.21 21.33 -0.03
CA GLN A 29 -2.98 21.32 -1.48
C GLN A 29 -1.54 21.67 -1.87
N ALA A 30 -0.85 22.48 -1.06
CA ALA A 30 0.55 22.85 -1.28
C ALA A 30 1.50 21.64 -1.23
N GLY A 31 1.09 20.53 -0.61
CA GLY A 31 1.85 19.28 -0.58
C GLY A 31 2.01 18.61 -1.95
N LEU A 32 0.99 18.67 -2.82
CA LEU A 32 1.01 17.96 -4.10
C LEU A 32 2.08 18.50 -5.06
N PRO A 33 2.26 19.82 -5.24
CA PRO A 33 3.39 20.36 -6.00
C PRO A 33 4.77 19.95 -5.47
N ALA A 34 4.92 19.72 -4.16
CA ALA A 34 6.19 19.29 -3.59
C ALA A 34 6.55 17.86 -4.02
N VAL A 35 5.56 16.94 -4.05
CA VAL A 35 5.74 15.58 -4.60
C VAL A 35 6.14 15.66 -6.07
N ALA A 36 5.43 16.45 -6.87
CA ALA A 36 5.72 16.60 -8.30
C ALA A 36 7.15 17.12 -8.54
N ARG A 37 7.56 18.16 -7.81
CA ARG A 37 8.92 18.71 -7.92
C ARG A 37 10.00 17.69 -7.55
N LEU A 38 9.79 16.91 -6.49
CA LEU A 38 10.72 15.84 -6.10
C LEU A 38 10.89 14.83 -7.23
N LEU A 39 9.78 14.37 -7.82
CA LEU A 39 9.80 13.36 -8.89
C LEU A 39 10.42 13.88 -10.19
N VAL A 40 10.13 15.14 -10.55
CA VAL A 40 10.76 15.80 -11.69
C VAL A 40 12.26 15.95 -11.45
N ALA A 41 12.68 16.36 -10.26
CA ALA A 41 14.09 16.47 -9.90
C ALA A 41 14.81 15.10 -9.96
N THR A 42 14.22 14.04 -9.37
CA THR A 42 14.82 12.69 -9.42
C THR A 42 14.90 12.16 -10.84
N ARG A 43 13.88 12.43 -11.67
CA ARG A 43 13.93 12.11 -13.11
C ARG A 43 15.08 12.82 -13.83
N HIS A 44 15.26 14.12 -13.59
CA HIS A 44 16.35 14.89 -14.20
C HIS A 44 17.74 14.44 -13.73
N MET A 45 17.86 13.92 -12.50
CA MET A 45 19.09 13.29 -12.00
C MET A 45 19.36 11.89 -12.58
N GLY A 46 18.49 11.39 -13.47
CA GLY A 46 18.64 10.07 -14.09
C GLY A 46 18.21 8.91 -13.19
N ALA A 47 17.38 9.17 -12.16
CA ALA A 47 16.87 8.10 -11.30
C ALA A 47 16.04 7.10 -12.11
N GLN A 48 16.30 5.81 -11.87
CA GLN A 48 15.61 4.71 -12.50
C GLN A 48 14.69 4.00 -11.50
N THR A 49 13.58 3.45 -11.98
CA THR A 49 12.62 2.71 -11.16
C THR A 49 12.55 1.26 -11.60
N GLY A 50 12.81 0.34 -10.68
CA GLY A 50 12.78 -1.10 -10.92
C GLY A 50 11.57 -1.81 -10.30
N PRO A 51 11.33 -3.08 -10.65
CA PRO A 51 10.17 -3.87 -10.18
C PRO A 51 10.18 -4.14 -8.66
N SER A 52 11.34 -4.02 -8.02
CA SER A 52 11.49 -4.16 -6.56
C SER A 52 11.24 -2.87 -5.77
N MET A 53 11.12 -1.73 -6.46
CA MET A 53 10.96 -0.41 -5.83
C MET A 53 9.48 -0.02 -5.70
N SER A 54 9.14 0.74 -4.67
CA SER A 54 7.76 1.16 -4.38
C SER A 54 7.66 2.62 -3.98
N LEU A 55 6.49 3.20 -4.22
CA LEU A 55 6.08 4.48 -3.67
C LEU A 55 5.14 4.21 -2.48
N HIS A 56 5.51 4.68 -1.29
CA HIS A 56 4.69 4.56 -0.10
C HIS A 56 3.98 5.89 0.20
N VAL A 57 2.70 5.82 0.54
CA VAL A 57 1.90 6.97 0.94
C VAL A 57 1.45 6.77 2.38
N HIS A 58 1.92 7.64 3.27
CA HIS A 58 1.52 7.66 4.67
C HIS A 58 0.41 8.70 4.87
N VAL A 59 -0.78 8.25 5.27
CA VAL A 59 -1.91 9.12 5.59
C VAL A 59 -2.00 9.27 7.10
N ASN A 60 -2.02 10.51 7.59
CA ASN A 60 -2.09 10.80 9.02
C ASN A 60 -3.32 10.14 9.67
N ALA A 61 -3.12 9.44 10.79
CA ALA A 61 -4.17 8.91 11.63
C ALA A 61 -4.30 9.66 12.97
N GLY A 62 -3.35 10.55 13.31
CA GLY A 62 -3.47 11.46 14.47
C GLY A 62 -3.19 10.81 15.84
N TRP A 63 -2.47 9.70 15.88
CA TRP A 63 -2.18 8.95 17.10
C TRP A 63 -0.91 9.42 17.86
N GLY A 64 -0.16 10.38 17.30
CA GLY A 64 1.10 10.91 17.85
C GLY A 64 1.02 12.35 18.32
N GLU A 65 1.91 12.74 19.24
CA GLU A 65 1.96 14.08 19.82
C GLU A 65 2.14 15.17 18.74
N TRP A 66 3.05 14.93 17.80
CA TRP A 66 3.28 15.86 16.69
C TRP A 66 2.07 15.96 15.74
N ALA A 67 1.41 14.83 15.46
CA ALA A 67 0.23 14.76 14.60
C ALA A 67 -0.99 15.46 15.25
N ARG A 68 -1.13 15.37 16.59
CA ARG A 68 -2.18 16.06 17.37
C ARG A 68 -2.07 17.58 17.29
N GLN A 69 -0.86 18.11 17.25
CA GLN A 69 -0.62 19.56 17.27
C GLN A 69 -0.80 20.23 15.90
N HIS A 70 -0.70 19.49 14.79
CA HIS A 70 -0.55 20.11 13.48
C HIS A 70 -1.51 19.61 12.38
N ARG A 71 -2.26 18.51 12.56
CA ARG A 71 -2.71 17.71 11.38
C ARG A 71 -4.09 17.05 11.45
N GLY A 72 -5.04 17.63 12.18
CA GLY A 72 -6.46 17.24 12.16
C GLY A 72 -6.84 16.20 13.22
N HIS A 73 -8.12 15.82 13.24
CA HIS A 73 -8.66 14.92 14.26
C HIS A 73 -8.10 13.50 14.12
N LYS A 74 -7.78 12.91 15.28
CA LYS A 74 -7.40 11.51 15.43
C LYS A 74 -8.47 10.59 14.84
N LEU A 75 -8.07 9.67 13.97
CA LEU A 75 -8.97 8.62 13.48
C LEU A 75 -9.31 7.66 14.62
N THR A 76 -10.59 7.36 14.78
CA THR A 76 -11.05 6.34 15.74
C THR A 76 -10.66 4.95 15.26
N THR A 77 -10.68 3.98 16.17
CA THR A 77 -10.50 2.55 15.84
C THR A 77 -11.48 2.12 14.75
N THR A 78 -12.74 2.52 14.86
CA THR A 78 -13.78 2.23 13.87
C THR A 78 -13.44 2.82 12.51
N GLN A 79 -12.99 4.07 12.46
CA GLN A 79 -12.58 4.71 11.20
C GLN A 79 -11.41 3.99 10.52
N ILE A 80 -10.41 3.55 11.29
CA ILE A 80 -9.28 2.76 10.79
C ILE A 80 -9.78 1.41 10.24
N ARG A 81 -10.65 0.72 11.00
CA ARG A 81 -11.26 -0.55 10.59
C ARG A 81 -12.03 -0.40 9.27
N ASN A 82 -12.83 0.66 9.12
CA ASN A 82 -13.61 0.91 7.91
C ASN A 82 -12.71 1.10 6.68
N VAL A 83 -11.64 1.90 6.80
CA VAL A 83 -10.67 2.08 5.71
C VAL A 83 -10.01 0.76 5.32
N TRP A 84 -9.58 -0.02 6.31
CA TRP A 84 -8.91 -1.29 6.07
C TRP A 84 -9.84 -2.31 5.40
N ALA A 85 -11.06 -2.46 5.92
CA ALA A 85 -12.08 -3.35 5.38
C ALA A 85 -12.48 -2.95 3.95
N ALA A 86 -12.64 -1.64 3.69
CA ALA A 86 -12.90 -1.14 2.35
C ALA A 86 -11.75 -1.45 1.40
N TYR A 87 -10.49 -1.23 1.80
CA TYR A 87 -9.34 -1.49 0.94
C TYR A 87 -9.27 -2.97 0.54
N ALA A 88 -9.51 -3.85 1.50
CA ALA A 88 -9.59 -5.29 1.26
C ALA A 88 -10.77 -5.68 0.36
N ARG A 89 -11.94 -5.07 0.53
CA ARG A 89 -13.09 -5.29 -0.36
C ARG A 89 -12.78 -4.91 -1.80
N PHE A 90 -12.13 -3.77 -2.01
CA PHE A 90 -11.77 -3.27 -3.33
C PHE A 90 -10.43 -3.81 -3.85
N GLN A 91 -9.85 -4.83 -3.21
CA GLN A 91 -8.51 -5.31 -3.52
C GLN A 91 -8.34 -5.73 -5.00
N LEU A 92 -9.36 -6.32 -5.62
CA LEU A 92 -9.31 -6.69 -7.04
C LEU A 92 -9.29 -5.46 -7.96
N VAL A 93 -10.08 -4.42 -7.64
CA VAL A 93 -10.07 -3.15 -8.37
C VAL A 93 -8.73 -2.45 -8.18
N VAL A 94 -8.20 -2.47 -6.94
CA VAL A 94 -6.88 -1.93 -6.63
C VAL A 94 -5.81 -2.64 -7.45
N ASN A 95 -5.82 -3.98 -7.50
CA ASN A 95 -4.86 -4.74 -8.30
C ASN A 95 -4.90 -4.37 -9.79
N GLY A 96 -6.08 -4.06 -10.34
CA GLY A 96 -6.22 -3.59 -11.73
C GLY A 96 -5.55 -2.23 -12.01
N MET A 97 -5.22 -1.45 -10.97
CA MET A 97 -4.47 -0.19 -11.09
C MET A 97 -2.95 -0.39 -10.93
N LEU A 98 -2.49 -1.58 -10.56
CA LEU A 98 -1.09 -1.86 -10.24
C LEU A 98 -0.38 -2.58 -11.38
N GLN A 99 0.95 -2.48 -11.39
CA GLN A 99 1.80 -3.34 -12.22
C GLN A 99 1.74 -4.79 -11.71
N ASP A 100 1.86 -5.77 -12.59
CA ASP A 100 1.77 -7.21 -12.27
C ASP A 100 2.72 -7.64 -11.13
N SER A 101 3.92 -7.07 -11.10
CA SER A 101 4.93 -7.30 -10.05
C SER A 101 4.46 -6.91 -8.64
N ARG A 102 3.37 -6.15 -8.51
CA ARG A 102 2.79 -5.69 -7.25
C ARG A 102 1.61 -6.53 -6.78
N ILE A 103 0.99 -7.32 -7.66
CA ILE A 103 -0.22 -8.09 -7.35
C ILE A 103 0.10 -9.26 -6.42
N ASN A 104 1.23 -9.94 -6.62
CA ASN A 104 1.69 -11.06 -5.78
C ASN A 104 3.04 -10.75 -5.11
N ASN A 105 3.13 -9.60 -4.45
CA ASN A 105 4.36 -9.14 -3.81
C ASN A 105 4.40 -9.57 -2.34
N ARG A 106 5.40 -10.38 -1.94
CA ARG A 106 5.57 -10.83 -0.54
C ARG A 106 5.82 -9.69 0.47
N TRP A 107 6.30 -8.54 0.01
CA TRP A 107 6.56 -7.34 0.82
C TRP A 107 5.38 -6.34 0.82
N ALA A 108 4.39 -6.56 -0.05
CA ALA A 108 3.15 -5.79 -0.17
C ALA A 108 2.00 -6.72 -0.61
N ARG A 109 1.70 -7.71 0.23
CA ARG A 109 0.67 -8.74 0.01
C ARG A 109 -0.71 -8.07 -0.09
N PRO A 110 -1.54 -8.46 -1.07
CA PRO A 110 -2.89 -7.95 -1.20
C PRO A 110 -3.76 -8.42 -0.03
N LEU A 111 -4.77 -7.63 0.32
CA LEU A 111 -5.79 -7.96 1.31
C LEU A 111 -6.95 -8.73 0.65
N VAL A 112 -6.73 -10.00 0.29
CA VAL A 112 -7.77 -10.83 -0.35
C VAL A 112 -8.47 -11.69 0.70
N PHE A 113 -9.80 -11.55 0.81
CA PHE A 113 -10.61 -12.41 1.66
C PHE A 113 -10.93 -13.73 0.97
N ARG A 114 -10.75 -14.84 1.70
CA ARG A 114 -10.97 -16.21 1.24
C ARG A 114 -12.41 -16.50 0.75
N ALA A 115 -13.38 -15.64 1.07
CA ALA A 115 -14.80 -15.82 0.69
C ALA A 115 -15.07 -15.71 -0.82
N ILE A 116 -14.14 -15.17 -1.62
CA ILE A 116 -14.29 -15.05 -3.09
C ILE A 116 -13.74 -16.31 -3.82
N ASN A 117 -13.25 -17.33 -3.09
CA ASN A 117 -12.71 -18.55 -3.69
C ASN A 117 -13.76 -19.58 -4.15
N ASN A 118 -15.06 -19.29 -3.99
CA ASN A 118 -16.14 -20.14 -4.50
C ASN A 118 -16.59 -19.81 -5.94
N PHE A 119 -15.82 -19.00 -6.68
CA PHE A 119 -15.99 -18.96 -8.13
C PHE A 119 -15.40 -20.26 -8.70
N GLU A 120 -16.25 -21.28 -8.77
CA GLU A 120 -15.98 -22.49 -9.54
C GLU A 120 -15.55 -22.06 -10.95
N ALA A 121 -14.33 -22.46 -11.32
CA ALA A 121 -13.84 -22.36 -12.66
C ALA A 121 -14.74 -23.22 -13.56
N SER A 122 -15.75 -22.61 -14.19
CA SER A 122 -16.43 -23.22 -15.33
C SER A 122 -15.37 -23.47 -16.40
N ARG A 123 -15.18 -24.75 -16.71
CA ARG A 123 -14.21 -25.26 -17.69
C ARG A 123 -14.30 -24.48 -19.01
N SER A 124 -13.22 -23.80 -19.40
CA SER A 124 -13.05 -23.33 -20.78
C SER A 124 -12.64 -24.52 -21.65
N ILE A 125 -13.56 -24.97 -22.50
CA ILE A 125 -13.25 -25.73 -23.71
C ILE A 125 -12.69 -24.69 -24.70
N ASN A 126 -11.52 -25.00 -25.28
CA ASN A 126 -10.79 -24.26 -26.31
C ASN A 126 -9.96 -23.06 -25.82
N GLY A 127 -8.64 -23.23 -25.94
CA GLY A 127 -7.63 -22.36 -25.37
C GLY A 127 -7.47 -21.04 -26.12
N SER A 128 -7.37 -19.95 -25.36
CA SER A 128 -6.20 -19.07 -25.36
C SER A 128 -6.28 -18.13 -24.15
N MET A 129 -5.14 -17.96 -23.47
CA MET A 129 -4.87 -17.12 -22.30
C MET A 129 -5.61 -17.49 -20.99
N ARG A 130 -5.05 -18.45 -20.25
CA ARG A 130 -5.34 -18.63 -18.82
C ARG A 130 -4.52 -17.61 -18.01
N VAL A 131 -5.20 -16.66 -17.37
CA VAL A 131 -4.71 -16.07 -16.13
C VAL A 131 -4.65 -17.21 -15.12
N GLN A 132 -3.45 -17.73 -14.85
CA GLN A 132 -3.29 -18.62 -13.70
C GLN A 132 -3.35 -17.73 -12.45
N PRO A 133 -4.31 -17.92 -11.54
CA PRO A 133 -4.12 -17.45 -10.19
C PRO A 133 -2.99 -18.32 -9.64
N VAL A 134 -1.80 -17.74 -9.49
CA VAL A 134 -0.73 -18.34 -8.67
C VAL A 134 -1.23 -18.27 -7.22
N LEU A 135 -2.13 -19.18 -6.90
CA LEU A 135 -2.46 -19.58 -5.54
C LEU A 135 -1.28 -20.40 -5.06
N ASP A 136 -0.40 -19.75 -4.30
CA ASP A 136 0.61 -20.45 -3.54
C ASP A 136 -0.12 -21.36 -2.53
N ARG A 137 -0.11 -22.67 -2.79
CA ARG A 137 -0.88 -23.69 -2.04
C ARG A 137 -0.36 -23.97 -0.62
N HIS A 138 0.50 -23.11 -0.08
CA HIS A 138 1.16 -23.34 1.21
C HIS A 138 1.11 -22.19 2.22
N SER A 139 0.30 -21.15 2.01
CA SER A 139 0.20 -20.07 3.01
C SER A 139 -1.15 -20.10 3.74
N GLU A 140 -1.13 -20.65 4.96
CA GLU A 140 -2.12 -20.36 6.02
C GLU A 140 -2.23 -18.86 6.34
N ASP A 141 -1.37 -18.01 5.75
CA ASP A 141 -1.28 -16.56 5.94
C ASP A 141 -2.21 -15.72 5.05
N THR A 142 -3.14 -16.32 4.30
CA THR A 142 -4.12 -15.50 3.55
C THR A 142 -5.13 -14.95 4.56
N PRO A 143 -5.24 -13.63 4.78
CA PRO A 143 -6.08 -13.11 5.85
C PRO A 143 -7.55 -13.34 5.52
N SER A 144 -8.11 -14.46 6.00
CA SER A 144 -9.50 -14.46 6.38
C SER A 144 -9.67 -13.41 7.48
N LEU A 145 -10.82 -12.75 7.52
CA LEU A 145 -11.16 -11.78 8.55
C LEU A 145 -11.33 -12.52 9.88
N THR A 146 -10.22 -12.87 10.53
CA THR A 146 -10.20 -13.67 11.75
C THR A 146 -10.42 -12.80 12.96
N ARG A 147 -10.99 -13.38 14.02
CA ARG A 147 -11.04 -12.79 15.37
C ARG A 147 -9.67 -12.23 15.81
N GLY A 148 -8.59 -12.95 15.48
CA GLY A 148 -7.22 -12.52 15.79
C GLY A 148 -6.80 -11.24 15.08
N MET A 149 -7.25 -11.03 13.84
CA MET A 149 -6.99 -9.81 13.09
C MET A 149 -7.78 -8.62 13.69
N LEU A 150 -9.05 -8.83 14.06
CA LEU A 150 -9.87 -7.81 14.73
C LEU A 150 -9.32 -7.38 16.08
N GLN A 151 -8.90 -8.35 16.89
CA GLN A 151 -8.23 -8.08 18.16
C GLN A 151 -6.93 -7.31 17.95
N SER A 152 -6.17 -7.63 16.89
CA SER A 152 -4.93 -6.92 16.57
C SER A 152 -5.20 -5.48 16.08
N LEU A 153 -6.26 -5.26 15.28
CA LEU A 153 -6.73 -3.91 14.93
C LEU A 153 -7.10 -3.09 16.17
N ASN A 154 -7.84 -3.69 17.09
CA ASN A 154 -8.25 -3.04 18.34
C ASN A 154 -7.05 -2.70 19.23
N ARG A 155 -6.06 -3.58 19.31
CA ARG A 155 -4.84 -3.35 20.09
C ARG A 155 -3.90 -2.33 19.44
N CYS A 156 -3.74 -2.35 18.11
CA CYS A 156 -3.04 -1.29 17.36
C CYS A 156 -3.66 0.08 17.64
N ALA A 157 -4.99 0.15 17.63
CA ALA A 157 -5.74 1.35 17.95
C ALA A 157 -5.89 1.59 19.47
N LYS A 158 -5.11 0.95 20.32
CA LYS A 158 -5.02 1.27 21.76
C LYS A 158 -3.59 1.65 22.17
N HIS A 159 -2.65 1.73 21.23
CA HIS A 159 -1.22 1.96 21.51
C HIS A 159 -0.63 0.95 22.51
N ASP A 160 -1.03 -0.32 22.40
CA ASP A 160 -0.46 -1.39 23.24
C ASP A 160 0.92 -1.82 22.71
N SER A 161 1.96 -1.58 23.49
CA SER A 161 3.38 -1.77 23.13
C SER A 161 3.81 -3.24 22.96
N ASN A 162 2.98 -4.22 23.35
CA ASN A 162 3.35 -5.65 23.34
C ASN A 162 2.87 -6.45 22.11
N LEU A 163 2.50 -5.77 21.02
CA LEU A 163 1.80 -6.43 19.92
C LEU A 163 2.72 -7.25 18.99
N ARG A 164 2.23 -8.43 18.57
CA ARG A 164 2.77 -9.17 17.41
C ARG A 164 2.38 -8.45 16.11
N TYR A 165 3.07 -7.35 15.82
CA TYR A 165 2.93 -6.51 14.61
C TYR A 165 3.11 -7.27 13.28
N HIS A 166 3.61 -8.51 13.34
CA HIS A 166 3.88 -9.36 12.19
C HIS A 166 2.64 -9.68 11.35
N LEU A 167 1.43 -9.69 11.96
CA LEU A 167 0.20 -10.06 11.25
C LEU A 167 -0.21 -9.07 10.14
N PHE A 168 0.16 -7.79 10.27
CA PHE A 168 -0.10 -6.78 9.23
C PHE A 168 1.16 -6.37 8.48
N LYS A 169 2.32 -6.85 8.94
CA LYS A 169 3.60 -6.60 8.29
C LYS A 169 3.52 -7.15 6.87
N ASN A 170 3.99 -6.35 5.93
CA ASN A 170 4.04 -6.69 4.51
C ASN A 170 2.69 -6.73 3.77
N HIS A 171 1.63 -6.08 4.26
CA HIS A 171 0.41 -5.91 3.47
C HIS A 171 0.40 -4.59 2.68
N GLN A 172 -0.33 -4.54 1.57
CA GLN A 172 -0.49 -3.35 0.74
C GLN A 172 -1.00 -2.13 1.53
N LEU A 173 -1.88 -2.35 2.51
CA LEU A 173 -2.22 -1.40 3.55
C LEU A 173 -1.64 -1.90 4.88
N ASN A 174 -0.50 -1.31 5.26
CA ASN A 174 0.27 -1.72 6.43
C ASN A 174 -0.12 -0.92 7.67
N LEU A 175 -0.50 -1.64 8.72
CA LEU A 175 -0.91 -1.05 10.00
C LEU A 175 0.21 -0.96 11.03
N VAL A 176 1.39 -1.52 10.75
CA VAL A 176 2.56 -1.32 11.64
C VAL A 176 2.94 0.17 11.72
N SER A 177 2.69 0.93 10.65
CA SER A 177 2.94 2.37 10.60
C SER A 177 1.99 3.20 11.48
N LEU A 178 0.86 2.63 11.93
CA LEU A 178 0.02 3.29 12.93
C LEU A 178 0.74 3.39 14.28
N TYR A 179 1.46 2.35 14.67
CA TYR A 179 2.23 2.36 15.92
C TYR A 179 3.52 3.17 15.79
N LYS A 180 4.24 3.00 14.67
CA LYS A 180 5.57 3.63 14.49
C LYS A 180 5.52 5.10 14.13
N HIS A 181 4.51 5.50 13.35
CA HIS A 181 4.47 6.78 12.66
C HIS A 181 3.09 7.44 12.72
N ASP A 182 2.15 6.87 13.48
CA ASP A 182 0.78 7.37 13.61
C ASP A 182 0.06 7.57 12.28
N THR A 183 0.37 6.72 11.30
CA THR A 183 -0.12 6.82 9.92
C THR A 183 -0.64 5.49 9.39
N LEU A 184 -1.58 5.57 8.45
CA LEU A 184 -1.96 4.46 7.58
C LEU A 184 -1.01 4.46 6.37
N GLU A 185 -0.26 3.37 6.19
CA GLU A 185 0.71 3.28 5.10
C GLU A 185 0.18 2.44 3.94
N PHE A 186 0.08 3.07 2.77
CA PHE A 186 -0.27 2.45 1.50
C PHE A 186 1.01 2.21 0.70
N ARG A 187 1.34 0.95 0.46
CA ARG A 187 2.61 0.52 -0.14
C ARG A 187 2.44 -0.35 -1.39
N ALA A 188 1.23 -0.39 -1.96
CA ALA A 188 0.94 -1.19 -3.14
C ALA A 188 1.60 -0.67 -4.41
N PHE A 189 1.72 0.66 -4.54
CA PHE A 189 2.10 1.31 -5.79
C PHE A 189 3.57 1.08 -6.15
N PRO A 190 3.90 0.78 -7.42
CA PRO A 190 5.27 0.68 -7.87
C PRO A 190 5.95 2.05 -7.78
N SER A 191 7.29 2.05 -7.71
CA SER A 191 8.04 3.29 -7.85
C SER A 191 7.82 3.89 -9.25
N THR A 192 7.83 5.21 -9.33
CA THR A 192 7.71 5.95 -10.58
C THR A 192 8.44 7.27 -10.47
N THR A 193 9.01 7.76 -11.59
CA THR A 193 9.47 9.14 -11.74
C THR A 193 8.47 10.01 -12.49
N ASP A 194 7.30 9.45 -12.85
CA ASP A 194 6.20 10.16 -13.49
C ASP A 194 5.38 10.90 -12.41
N PRO A 195 5.42 12.25 -12.38
CA PRO A 195 4.69 13.01 -11.38
C PRO A 195 3.18 12.83 -11.51
N GLU A 196 2.64 12.66 -12.72
CA GLU A 196 1.19 12.54 -12.92
C GLU A 196 0.68 11.24 -12.29
N ARG A 197 1.33 10.11 -12.59
CA ARG A 197 1.00 8.80 -12.02
C ARG A 197 1.07 8.80 -10.49
N ALA A 198 2.13 9.38 -9.94
CA ALA A 198 2.29 9.48 -8.50
C ALA A 198 1.19 10.34 -7.85
N LEU A 199 0.86 11.49 -8.44
CA LEU A 199 -0.19 12.37 -7.94
C LEU A 199 -1.59 11.74 -8.03
N GLN A 200 -1.87 10.99 -9.09
CA GLN A 200 -3.12 10.23 -9.21
C GLN A 200 -3.22 9.19 -8.09
N TRP A 201 -2.14 8.44 -7.80
CA TRP A 201 -2.12 7.48 -6.70
C TRP A 201 -2.27 8.14 -5.32
N VAL A 202 -1.52 9.22 -5.06
CA VAL A 202 -1.64 9.99 -3.81
C VAL A 202 -3.07 10.52 -3.63
N THR A 203 -3.65 11.07 -4.70
CA THR A 203 -5.03 11.57 -4.69
C THR A 203 -6.03 10.45 -4.45
N PHE A 204 -5.86 9.30 -5.08
CA PHE A 204 -6.66 8.11 -4.85
C PHE A 204 -6.63 7.71 -3.38
N VAL A 205 -5.44 7.51 -2.80
CA VAL A 205 -5.26 7.11 -1.40
C VAL A 205 -5.90 8.11 -0.44
N LEU A 206 -5.67 9.41 -0.63
CA LEU A 206 -6.26 10.46 0.21
C LEU A 206 -7.79 10.48 0.13
N ARG A 207 -8.34 10.37 -1.08
CA ARG A 207 -9.79 10.29 -1.29
C ARG A 207 -10.38 9.00 -0.72
N PHE A 208 -9.66 7.88 -0.85
CA PHE A 208 -10.05 6.59 -0.32
C PHE A 208 -10.25 6.66 1.20
N VAL A 209 -9.24 7.16 1.93
CA VAL A 209 -9.33 7.35 3.39
C VAL A 209 -10.46 8.31 3.75
N ARG A 210 -10.56 9.45 3.04
CA ARG A 210 -11.62 10.44 3.28
C ARG A 210 -13.02 9.86 3.15
N VAL A 211 -13.26 9.05 2.12
CA VAL A 211 -14.58 8.47 1.83
C VAL A 211 -14.90 7.32 2.78
N PHE A 212 -13.96 6.40 2.99
CA PHE A 212 -14.26 5.14 3.67
C PHE A 212 -14.08 5.19 5.19
N LYS A 213 -13.43 6.20 5.75
CA LYS A 213 -13.32 6.30 7.23
C LYS A 213 -14.70 6.42 7.91
N ASP A 214 -15.61 7.19 7.33
CA ASP A 214 -16.93 7.47 7.92
C ASP A 214 -18.05 6.60 7.32
N ARG A 215 -17.73 5.71 6.39
CA ARG A 215 -18.71 4.75 5.84
C ARG A 215 -18.94 3.66 6.86
N ASP A 216 -20.21 3.30 7.07
CA ASP A 216 -20.54 2.06 7.76
C ASP A 216 -19.86 0.90 7.06
N CYS A 217 -19.22 0.05 7.86
CA CYS A 217 -18.59 -1.13 7.31
C CYS A 217 -19.63 -2.01 6.61
N PHE A 218 -19.27 -2.51 5.43
CA PHE A 218 -20.17 -3.29 4.58
C PHE A 218 -20.77 -4.48 5.35
N PRO A 219 -22.09 -4.72 5.30
CA PRO A 219 -22.75 -5.75 6.11
C PRO A 219 -22.21 -7.17 5.90
N ASP A 220 -21.74 -7.50 4.71
CA ASP A 220 -21.13 -8.78 4.35
C ASP A 220 -19.68 -8.92 4.86
N VAL A 221 -18.97 -7.80 5.02
CA VAL A 221 -17.64 -7.77 5.62
C VAL A 221 -17.75 -7.72 7.14
N CYS A 222 -18.61 -6.85 7.69
CA CYS A 222 -18.78 -6.55 9.11
C CYS A 222 -19.86 -7.31 9.87
N GLY A 223 -20.73 -8.04 9.20
CA GLY A 223 -21.60 -9.02 9.86
C GLY A 223 -20.77 -10.04 10.64
N SER A 224 -19.61 -10.43 10.09
CA SER A 224 -18.62 -11.24 10.81
C SER A 224 -17.97 -10.51 11.98
N TRP A 225 -17.88 -9.18 11.97
CA TRP A 225 -17.22 -8.40 13.03
C TRP A 225 -18.12 -8.26 14.25
N LYS A 226 -19.42 -8.00 14.03
CA LYS A 226 -20.41 -7.93 15.12
C LYS A 226 -20.52 -9.26 15.88
N ALA A 227 -20.44 -10.38 15.17
CA ALA A 227 -20.43 -11.73 15.78
C ALA A 227 -19.10 -12.07 16.49
N LEU A 228 -18.03 -11.32 16.23
CA LEU A 228 -16.72 -11.52 16.85
C LEU A 228 -16.45 -10.55 18.01
N ASP A 229 -17.16 -9.42 18.06
CA ASP A 229 -17.16 -8.45 19.16
C ASP A 229 -18.11 -8.87 20.31
N SER A 230 -19.01 -9.86 20.09
CA SER A 230 -19.79 -10.57 21.12
C SER A 230 -19.05 -11.79 21.68
#